data_AF-A0A0V0Q833-F1
#
_entry.id   AF-A0A0V0Q833-F1
#
_cell.length_a   1.000
_cell.length_b   1.000
_cell.length_c   1.000
_cell.angle_alpha   90.00
_cell.angle_beta   90.00
_cell.angle_gamma   90.00
#
_symmetry.space_group_name_H-M   'P 1'
#
loop_
_entity.id
_entity.type
_entity.pdbx_description
1 polymer ?
#
loop_
_entity_poly.entity_id
_entity_poly.type
_entity_poly.pdbx_seq_one_letter_code
_entity_poly.pdbx_strand_id
1 'polypeptide(L)'
;MFKILDQKEKEIVIDAMEEKNVKAGEWVINQGEEGDVLYVVESGELDCFKKYSGKPEPVYLKTYTPGEFFGELALLYNAPRAASIKAKVDCKLFALDRPTFNHIVKDSSMRKRQKYDDFVKNWSLLSSLEDDYDKVKIVDTFSSETYKQHEKIINKGDKEGQIFILMCGKVAAENDQNEVLFEFSKQGDYFGEIPFIFKKQQPFNFVALAESEVITIPGSSYKSTLKQVESKLIKNGEMYQKYL
;
A
#
# COMPACT_ATOMS: atom_id res chain seq x y z
N MET A 1 10.35 0.99 0.99
CA MET A 1 11.20 1.31 2.15
C MET A 1 12.68 1.37 1.76
N PHE A 2 13.35 0.29 1.39
CA PHE A 2 14.80 0.31 1.12
C PHE A 2 15.25 0.96 -0.20
N LYS A 3 14.33 1.30 -1.10
CA LYS A 3 14.66 1.92 -2.41
C LYS A 3 15.25 3.34 -2.30
N ILE A 4 15.00 4.03 -1.19
CA ILE A 4 15.48 5.39 -0.94
C ILE A 4 16.91 5.42 -0.36
N LEU A 5 17.42 4.26 0.09
CA LEU A 5 18.78 4.19 0.63
C LEU A 5 19.83 4.27 -0.48
N ASP A 6 20.92 5.00 -0.20
CA ASP A 6 22.12 4.98 -1.03
C ASP A 6 22.90 3.66 -0.89
N GLN A 7 23.97 3.49 -1.66
CA GLN A 7 24.74 2.25 -1.66
C GLN A 7 25.42 1.97 -0.32
N LYS A 8 25.93 3.00 0.35
CA LYS A 8 26.63 2.88 1.63
C LYS A 8 25.64 2.57 2.75
N GLU A 9 24.49 3.22 2.75
CA GLU A 9 23.39 2.95 3.68
C GLU A 9 22.88 1.51 3.54
N LYS A 10 22.78 0.99 2.31
CA LYS A 10 22.41 -0.42 2.07
C LYS A 10 23.45 -1.38 2.64
N GLU A 11 24.73 -1.12 2.43
CA GLU A 11 25.81 -1.96 2.97
C GLU A 11 25.74 -2.04 4.50
N ILE A 12 25.57 -0.89 5.17
CA ILE A 12 25.44 -0.87 6.63
C ILE A 12 24.21 -1.67 7.10
N VAL A 13 23.08 -1.54 6.40
CA VAL A 13 21.87 -2.32 6.74
C VAL A 13 22.09 -3.81 6.54
N ILE A 14 22.75 -4.22 5.45
CA ILE A 14 23.04 -5.63 5.16
C ILE A 14 23.98 -6.21 6.21
N ASP A 15 25.03 -5.49 6.58
CA ASP A 15 26.03 -5.93 7.57
C ASP A 15 25.44 -6.03 8.99
N ALA A 16 24.41 -5.24 9.29
CA ALA A 16 23.72 -5.26 10.57
C ALA A 16 22.60 -6.31 10.68
N MET A 17 22.28 -7.01 9.58
CA MET A 17 21.22 -8.02 9.59
C MET A 17 21.71 -9.35 10.17
N GLU A 18 20.95 -9.90 11.11
CA GLU A 18 21.20 -11.20 11.70
C GLU A 18 20.28 -12.28 11.13
N GLU A 19 20.81 -13.45 10.85
CA GLU A 19 20.02 -14.58 10.36
C GLU A 19 19.15 -15.17 11.48
N LYS A 20 17.89 -15.45 11.17
CA LYS A 20 16.94 -16.14 12.05
C LYS A 20 16.21 -17.25 11.29
N ASN A 21 16.41 -18.48 11.73
CA ASN A 21 15.68 -19.65 11.23
C ASN A 21 14.41 -19.87 12.06
N VAL A 22 13.28 -20.12 11.40
CA VAL A 22 11.96 -20.27 12.01
C VAL A 22 11.30 -21.54 11.47
N LYS A 23 10.73 -22.36 12.35
CA LYS A 23 10.10 -23.63 11.93
C LYS A 23 8.64 -23.45 11.52
N ALA A 24 8.16 -24.33 10.64
CA ALA A 24 6.76 -24.35 10.26
C ALA A 24 5.84 -24.41 11.49
N GLY A 25 4.87 -23.49 11.55
CA GLY A 25 3.92 -23.35 12.65
C GLY A 25 4.39 -22.44 13.79
N GLU A 26 5.61 -21.94 13.78
CA GLU A 26 6.14 -21.05 14.82
C GLU A 26 5.65 -19.61 14.65
N TRP A 27 5.38 -18.92 15.77
CA TRP A 27 5.03 -17.50 15.79
C TRP A 27 6.29 -16.64 15.85
N VAL A 28 6.47 -15.76 14.86
CA VAL A 28 7.60 -14.83 14.81
C VAL A 28 7.29 -13.53 15.55
N ILE A 29 6.03 -13.10 15.49
CA ILE A 29 5.51 -11.90 16.12
C ILE A 29 4.13 -12.25 16.68
N ASN A 30 3.84 -11.85 17.92
CA ASN A 30 2.46 -11.80 18.41
C ASN A 30 1.98 -10.35 18.48
N GLN A 31 0.74 -10.13 18.04
CA GLN A 31 0.08 -8.83 18.14
C GLN A 31 0.03 -8.36 19.60
N GLY A 32 0.32 -7.09 19.83
CA GLY A 32 0.31 -6.46 21.15
C GLY A 32 1.61 -6.56 21.92
N GLU A 33 2.58 -7.37 21.47
CA GLU A 33 3.92 -7.38 22.06
C GLU A 33 4.70 -6.12 21.69
N GLU A 34 5.69 -5.75 22.51
CA GLU A 34 6.68 -4.78 22.08
C GLU A 34 7.51 -5.34 20.93
N GLY A 35 7.85 -4.48 19.97
CA GLY A 35 8.53 -4.90 18.75
C GLY A 35 9.72 -4.03 18.46
N ASP A 36 10.92 -4.58 18.49
CA ASP A 36 12.19 -3.87 18.30
C ASP A 36 13.03 -4.40 17.14
N VAL A 37 12.45 -5.31 16.34
CA VAL A 37 13.11 -5.91 15.17
C VAL A 37 12.23 -5.81 13.93
N LEU A 38 12.84 -5.50 12.79
CA LEU A 38 12.30 -5.67 11.45
C LEU A 38 12.77 -7.01 10.88
N TYR A 39 11.92 -7.74 10.18
CA TYR A 39 12.29 -8.98 9.51
C TYR A 39 12.17 -8.86 7.99
N VAL A 40 13.12 -9.44 7.26
CA VAL A 40 13.09 -9.64 5.80
C VAL A 40 13.06 -11.14 5.52
N VAL A 41 12.19 -11.58 4.62
CA VAL A 41 12.06 -12.99 4.26
C VAL A 41 13.12 -13.35 3.22
N GLU A 42 14.04 -14.23 3.57
CA GLU A 42 15.00 -14.81 2.62
C GLU A 42 14.40 -16.04 1.92
N SER A 43 13.78 -16.94 2.68
CA SER A 43 13.07 -18.10 2.14
C SER A 43 11.89 -18.53 3.02
N GLY A 44 10.93 -19.25 2.43
CA GLY A 44 9.71 -19.72 3.09
C GLY A 44 8.50 -18.80 2.90
N GLU A 45 7.44 -19.07 3.66
CA GLU A 45 6.17 -18.34 3.64
C GLU A 45 5.65 -18.11 5.05
N LEU A 46 5.15 -16.90 5.33
CA LEU A 46 4.60 -16.54 6.65
C LEU A 46 3.24 -15.88 6.54
N ASP A 47 2.26 -16.36 7.29
CA ASP A 47 0.91 -15.81 7.29
C ASP A 47 0.75 -14.70 8.35
N CYS A 48 0.08 -13.63 7.95
CA CYS A 48 -0.21 -12.46 8.77
C CYS A 48 -1.67 -12.45 9.21
N PHE A 49 -1.88 -12.33 10.51
CA PHE A 49 -3.21 -12.30 11.13
C PHE A 49 -3.35 -11.08 12.02
N LYS A 50 -4.53 -10.45 12.01
CA LYS A 50 -4.83 -9.32 12.88
C LYS A 50 -6.16 -9.53 13.60
N LYS A 51 -6.11 -9.45 14.93
CA LYS A 51 -7.30 -9.44 15.78
C LYS A 51 -7.80 -8.01 15.90
N TYR A 52 -9.03 -7.79 15.43
CA TYR A 52 -9.72 -6.51 15.55
C TYR A 52 -10.66 -6.53 16.76
N SER A 53 -10.86 -5.37 17.37
CA SER A 53 -11.87 -5.22 18.43
C SER A 53 -13.25 -5.59 17.89
N GLY A 54 -14.01 -6.36 18.65
CA GLY A 54 -15.36 -6.81 18.26
C GLY A 54 -15.42 -7.97 17.26
N LYS A 55 -14.29 -8.47 16.73
CA LYS A 55 -14.27 -9.71 15.94
C LYS A 55 -13.82 -10.90 16.80
N PRO A 56 -14.55 -12.03 16.76
CA PRO A 56 -14.22 -13.19 17.58
C PRO A 56 -12.90 -13.86 17.15
N GLU A 57 -12.65 -13.94 15.85
CA GLU A 57 -11.49 -14.61 15.27
C GLU A 57 -10.49 -13.63 14.62
N PRO A 58 -9.18 -13.94 14.65
CA PRO A 58 -8.18 -13.19 13.89
C PRO A 58 -8.48 -13.21 12.39
N VAL A 59 -8.35 -12.05 11.75
CA VAL A 59 -8.54 -11.89 10.31
C VAL A 59 -7.21 -12.11 9.60
N TYR A 60 -7.18 -13.05 8.66
CA TYR A 60 -6.05 -13.22 7.74
C TYR A 60 -5.91 -12.00 6.82
N LEU A 61 -4.70 -11.44 6.75
CA LEU A 61 -4.40 -10.25 5.95
C LEU A 61 -3.67 -10.61 4.65
N LYS A 62 -2.55 -11.33 4.74
CA LYS A 62 -1.72 -11.76 3.61
C LYS A 62 -0.70 -12.83 4.03
N THR A 63 -0.07 -13.44 3.03
CA THR A 63 1.14 -14.26 3.20
C THR A 63 2.35 -13.44 2.75
N TYR A 64 3.43 -13.49 3.51
CA TYR A 64 4.73 -12.96 3.17
C TYR A 64 5.59 -14.00 2.47
N THR A 65 6.25 -13.59 1.40
CA THR A 65 7.09 -14.43 0.53
C THR A 65 8.51 -13.86 0.44
N PRO A 66 9.49 -14.58 -0.15
CA PRO A 66 10.86 -14.09 -0.26
C PRO A 66 10.96 -12.68 -0.85
N GLY A 67 11.82 -11.85 -0.27
CA GLY A 67 12.01 -10.44 -0.64
C GLY A 67 11.04 -9.46 0.02
N GLU A 68 9.98 -9.94 0.68
CA GLU A 68 9.10 -9.09 1.48
C GLU A 68 9.63 -8.91 2.91
N PHE A 69 9.10 -7.91 3.63
CA PHE A 69 9.50 -7.59 5.00
C PHE A 69 8.29 -7.28 5.88
N PHE A 70 8.46 -7.40 7.19
CA PHE A 70 7.43 -7.12 8.19
C PHE A 70 8.01 -6.74 9.56
N GLY A 71 7.22 -6.02 10.35
CA GLY A 71 7.58 -5.60 11.72
C GLY A 71 8.09 -4.17 11.81
N GLU A 72 8.15 -3.46 10.68
CA GLU A 72 8.53 -2.06 10.54
C GLU A 72 7.66 -1.11 11.38
N LEU A 73 6.35 -1.41 11.52
CA LEU A 73 5.42 -0.48 12.16
C LEU A 73 5.76 -0.22 13.64
N ALA A 74 6.15 -1.24 14.38
CA ALA A 74 6.53 -1.07 15.79
C ALA A 74 7.77 -0.18 15.95
N LEU A 75 8.69 -0.23 14.99
CA LEU A 75 9.90 0.60 14.96
C LEU A 75 9.60 2.06 14.62
N LEU A 76 8.72 2.24 13.64
CA LEU A 76 8.34 3.55 13.13
C LEU A 76 7.53 4.33 14.17
N TYR A 77 6.53 3.69 14.77
CA TYR A 77 5.57 4.33 15.67
C TYR A 77 5.89 4.22 17.15
N ASN A 78 6.94 3.48 17.50
CA ASN A 78 7.26 3.17 18.89
C ASN A 78 6.03 2.65 19.65
N ALA A 79 5.38 1.66 19.06
CA ALA A 79 4.11 1.13 19.52
C ALA A 79 4.06 -0.40 19.36
N PRO A 80 3.12 -1.08 20.04
CA PRO A 80 3.05 -2.53 20.01
C PRO A 80 2.85 -3.11 18.60
N ARG A 81 3.21 -4.38 18.42
CA ARG A 81 3.04 -5.12 17.17
C ARG A 81 1.58 -5.11 16.73
N ALA A 82 1.31 -4.58 15.54
CA ALA A 82 -0.05 -4.40 15.03
C ALA A 82 -0.74 -5.69 14.55
N ALA A 83 0.01 -6.77 14.34
CA ALA A 83 -0.48 -8.05 13.83
C ALA A 83 0.44 -9.19 14.29
N SER A 84 -0.09 -10.41 14.28
CA SER A 84 0.66 -11.64 14.54
C SER A 84 1.15 -12.27 13.23
N ILE A 85 2.37 -12.82 13.23
CA ILE A 85 2.98 -13.46 12.06
C ILE A 85 3.37 -14.89 12.42
N LYS A 86 2.92 -15.85 11.62
CA LYS A 86 3.18 -17.28 11.80
C LYS A 86 3.86 -17.88 10.58
N ALA A 87 4.92 -18.65 10.78
CA ALA A 87 5.55 -19.40 9.71
C ALA A 87 4.59 -20.50 9.21
N LYS A 88 4.32 -20.51 7.91
CA LYS A 88 3.50 -21.52 7.25
C LYS A 88 4.33 -22.75 6.87
N VAL A 89 5.59 -22.52 6.51
CA VAL A 89 6.63 -23.52 6.24
C VAL A 89 7.90 -23.15 6.99
N ASP A 90 8.95 -23.98 6.97
CA ASP A 90 10.26 -23.59 7.48
C ASP A 90 10.75 -22.34 6.73
N CYS A 91 11.14 -21.31 7.48
CA CYS A 91 11.52 -20.01 6.96
C CYS A 91 12.93 -19.62 7.40
N LYS A 92 13.59 -18.86 6.53
CA LYS A 92 14.84 -18.16 6.83
C LYS A 92 14.59 -16.67 6.71
N LEU A 93 14.90 -15.94 7.78
CA LEU A 93 14.67 -14.51 7.91
C LEU A 93 15.98 -13.78 8.18
N PHE A 94 16.05 -12.52 7.78
CA PHE A 94 17.03 -11.56 8.30
C PHE A 94 16.34 -10.60 9.27
N ALA A 95 16.93 -10.41 10.44
CA ALA A 95 16.47 -9.53 11.51
C ALA A 95 17.34 -8.26 11.54
N LEU A 96 16.70 -7.10 11.58
CA LEU A 96 17.37 -5.80 11.74
C LEU A 96 16.83 -5.11 13.00
N ASP A 97 17.74 -4.68 13.87
CA ASP A 97 17.43 -4.07 15.15
C ASP A 97 16.93 -2.61 15.03
N ARG A 98 16.18 -2.17 16.05
CA ARG A 98 15.59 -0.83 16.14
C ARG A 98 16.62 0.30 16.03
N PRO A 99 17.76 0.30 16.75
CA PRO A 99 18.80 1.32 16.59
C PRO A 99 19.25 1.50 15.14
N THR A 100 19.62 0.42 14.47
CA THR A 100 20.08 0.48 13.07
C THR A 100 18.97 0.94 12.14
N PHE A 101 17.76 0.41 12.31
CA PHE A 101 16.59 0.84 11.53
C PHE A 101 16.31 2.35 11.70
N ASN A 102 16.35 2.85 12.94
CA ASN A 102 16.09 4.26 13.23
C ASN A 102 17.15 5.18 12.63
N HIS A 103 18.41 4.76 12.64
CA HIS A 103 19.51 5.59 12.17
C HIS A 103 19.57 5.71 10.63
N ILE A 104 19.17 4.66 9.91
CA ILE A 104 19.38 4.57 8.45
C ILE A 104 18.05 4.62 7.68
N VAL A 105 17.00 3.97 8.18
CA VAL A 105 15.78 3.73 7.40
C VAL A 105 14.66 4.72 7.76
N LYS A 106 14.55 5.11 9.03
CA LYS A 106 13.39 5.85 9.54
C LYS A 106 13.24 7.26 8.97
N ASP A 107 14.31 8.04 8.88
CA ASP A 107 14.26 9.45 8.44
C ASP A 107 13.77 9.61 6.99
N SER A 108 14.04 8.62 6.15
CA SER A 108 13.58 8.56 4.78
C SER A 108 12.07 8.27 4.68
N SER A 109 11.57 7.40 5.57
CA SER A 109 10.16 6.97 5.61
C SER A 109 9.25 8.03 6.25
N MET A 110 9.76 8.81 7.22
CA MET A 110 8.97 9.86 7.89
C MET A 110 8.68 11.07 6.98
N ARG A 111 9.62 11.48 6.12
CA ARG A 111 9.42 12.63 5.21
C ARG A 111 8.28 12.40 4.20
N LYS A 112 8.20 11.20 3.63
CA LYS A 112 7.11 10.81 2.73
C LYS A 112 5.75 10.81 3.45
N ARG A 113 5.72 10.37 4.72
CA ARG A 113 4.49 10.32 5.51
C ARG A 113 3.99 11.70 5.89
N GLN A 114 4.87 12.61 6.30
CA GLN A 114 4.49 14.01 6.54
C GLN A 114 3.85 14.67 5.32
N LYS A 115 4.33 14.36 4.10
CA LYS A 115 3.73 14.90 2.86
C LYS A 115 2.25 14.52 2.70
N TYR A 116 1.85 13.32 3.14
CA TYR A 116 0.51 12.77 2.87
C TYR A 116 -0.38 12.63 4.11
N ASP A 117 0.12 12.92 5.31
CA ASP A 117 -0.60 12.70 6.57
C ASP A 117 -1.91 13.52 6.63
N ASP A 118 -1.83 14.80 6.28
CA ASP A 118 -3.01 15.70 6.26
C ASP A 118 -4.05 15.27 5.22
N PHE A 119 -3.58 14.80 4.05
CA PHE A 119 -4.45 14.27 3.01
C PHE A 119 -5.18 13.01 3.50
N VAL A 120 -4.44 12.04 4.05
CA VAL A 120 -4.97 10.74 4.48
C VAL A 120 -5.96 10.88 5.62
N LYS A 121 -5.74 11.80 6.56
CA LYS A 121 -6.68 12.11 7.65
C LYS A 121 -8.04 12.57 7.14
N ASN A 122 -8.05 13.32 6.03
CA ASN A 122 -9.27 13.91 5.47
C ASN A 122 -9.84 13.12 4.28
N TRP A 123 -9.12 12.10 3.80
CA TRP A 123 -9.52 11.38 2.60
C TRP A 123 -10.72 10.47 2.88
N SER A 124 -11.84 10.77 2.21
CA SER A 124 -13.14 10.11 2.43
C SER A 124 -13.13 8.60 2.16
N LEU A 125 -12.21 8.10 1.33
CA LEU A 125 -12.06 6.66 1.11
C LEU A 125 -11.63 5.95 2.39
N LEU A 126 -10.65 6.51 3.11
CA LEU A 126 -10.04 5.89 4.29
C LEU A 126 -10.74 6.22 5.60
N SER A 127 -11.79 7.07 5.57
CA SER A 127 -12.55 7.42 6.77
C SER A 127 -13.23 6.24 7.47
N SER A 128 -13.36 5.09 6.80
CA SER A 128 -13.91 3.86 7.39
C SER A 128 -12.85 2.97 8.02
N LEU A 129 -11.56 3.32 7.89
CA LEU A 129 -10.48 2.64 8.59
C LEU A 129 -10.38 3.20 10.01
N GLU A 130 -10.76 2.38 10.97
CA GLU A 130 -10.65 2.70 12.40
C GLU A 130 -9.20 2.65 12.88
N ASP A 131 -8.37 1.81 12.26
CA ASP A 131 -6.99 1.59 12.67
C ASP A 131 -6.00 2.45 11.86
N ASP A 132 -5.30 3.35 12.56
CA ASP A 132 -4.28 4.21 11.97
C ASP A 132 -3.11 3.43 11.35
N TYR A 133 -2.79 2.22 11.84
CA TYR A 133 -1.78 1.37 11.22
C TYR A 133 -2.16 0.98 9.79
N ASP A 134 -3.45 0.76 9.53
CA ASP A 134 -3.90 0.36 8.19
C ASP A 134 -3.84 1.55 7.21
N LYS A 135 -4.15 2.76 7.69
CA LYS A 135 -3.94 4.01 6.92
C LYS A 135 -2.47 4.19 6.55
N VAL A 136 -1.59 3.96 7.51
CA VAL A 136 -0.14 4.08 7.30
C VAL A 136 0.36 3.09 6.25
N LYS A 137 -0.06 1.82 6.33
CA LYS A 137 0.33 0.82 5.33
C LYS A 137 -0.07 1.25 3.92
N ILE A 138 -1.23 1.89 3.77
CA ILE A 138 -1.67 2.45 2.50
C ILE A 138 -0.72 3.57 2.04
N VAL A 139 -0.38 4.51 2.92
CA VAL A 139 0.57 5.61 2.60
C VAL A 139 1.93 5.10 2.14
N ASP A 140 2.42 4.00 2.71
CA ASP A 140 3.70 3.43 2.31
C ASP A 140 3.72 2.94 0.86
N THR A 141 2.57 2.50 0.35
CA THR A 141 2.41 2.04 -1.03
C THR A 141 2.34 3.17 -2.06
N PHE A 142 2.17 4.43 -1.61
CA PHE A 142 1.99 5.57 -2.52
C PHE A 142 3.21 5.79 -3.40
N SER A 143 3.00 5.93 -4.70
CA SER A 143 3.98 6.55 -5.61
C SER A 143 3.40 7.83 -6.16
N SER A 144 4.23 8.82 -6.46
CA SER A 144 3.78 10.13 -6.97
C SER A 144 4.12 10.22 -8.44
N GLU A 145 3.14 10.58 -9.25
CA GLU A 145 3.28 10.74 -10.71
C GLU A 145 2.69 12.09 -11.12
N THR A 146 3.28 12.73 -12.13
CA THR A 146 2.83 14.02 -12.66
C THR A 146 2.63 13.88 -14.15
N TYR A 147 1.51 14.39 -14.64
CA TYR A 147 1.11 14.33 -16.03
C TYR A 147 0.91 15.74 -16.57
N LYS A 148 1.40 15.98 -17.79
CA LYS A 148 1.16 17.23 -18.51
C LYS A 148 -0.25 17.24 -19.09
N GLN A 149 -0.70 18.43 -19.46
CA GLN A 149 -1.96 18.57 -20.18
C GLN A 149 -1.98 17.72 -21.46
N HIS A 150 -3.09 17.01 -21.67
CA HIS A 150 -3.36 16.05 -22.75
C HIS A 150 -2.54 14.76 -22.70
N GLU A 151 -1.80 14.52 -21.62
CA GLU A 151 -1.07 13.28 -21.44
C GLU A 151 -2.02 12.15 -21.01
N LYS A 152 -1.88 10.98 -21.66
CA LYS A 152 -2.65 9.77 -21.31
C LYS A 152 -2.10 9.15 -20.03
N ILE A 153 -3.01 8.89 -19.10
CA ILE A 153 -2.73 8.26 -17.80
C ILE A 153 -3.03 6.76 -17.86
N ILE A 154 -4.19 6.37 -18.41
CA ILE A 154 -4.64 4.97 -18.53
C ILE A 154 -5.21 4.76 -19.93
N ASN A 155 -4.99 3.58 -20.51
CA ASN A 155 -5.61 3.20 -21.77
C ASN A 155 -6.82 2.27 -21.53
N LYS A 156 -7.84 2.45 -22.35
CA LYS A 156 -8.92 1.46 -22.47
C LYS A 156 -8.34 0.11 -22.86
N GLY A 157 -8.85 -0.95 -22.25
CA GLY A 157 -8.40 -2.33 -22.49
C GLY A 157 -7.35 -2.84 -21.52
N ASP A 158 -6.71 -1.96 -20.74
CA ASP A 158 -5.70 -2.35 -19.76
C ASP A 158 -6.28 -3.37 -18.76
N LYS A 159 -5.57 -4.49 -18.58
CA LYS A 159 -5.99 -5.64 -17.75
C LYS A 159 -5.37 -5.64 -16.37
N GLU A 160 -4.20 -5.03 -16.25
CA GLU A 160 -3.51 -4.79 -14.99
C GLU A 160 -3.64 -3.30 -14.68
N GLY A 161 -3.69 -2.94 -13.40
CA GLY A 161 -3.98 -1.57 -13.03
C GLY A 161 -3.52 -1.23 -11.63
N GLN A 162 -3.41 0.07 -11.42
CA GLN A 162 -3.20 0.73 -10.15
C GLN A 162 -4.34 1.71 -9.92
N ILE A 163 -4.61 2.05 -8.66
CA ILE A 163 -5.50 3.16 -8.35
C ILE A 163 -4.70 4.44 -8.49
N PHE A 164 -5.29 5.41 -9.17
CA PHE A 164 -4.79 6.76 -9.26
C PHE A 164 -5.68 7.66 -8.41
N ILE A 165 -5.08 8.53 -7.61
CA ILE A 165 -5.75 9.44 -6.70
C ILE A 165 -5.29 10.85 -7.03
N LEU A 166 -6.21 11.71 -7.42
CA LEU A 166 -5.93 13.07 -7.83
C LEU A 166 -5.53 13.92 -6.62
N MET A 167 -4.34 14.50 -6.65
CA MET A 167 -3.87 15.43 -5.62
C MET A 167 -4.13 16.88 -5.99
N CYS A 168 -3.90 17.22 -7.26
CA CYS A 168 -4.23 18.49 -7.89
C CYS A 168 -4.32 18.33 -9.41
N GLY A 169 -4.93 19.29 -10.09
CA GLY A 169 -5.13 19.26 -11.54
C GLY A 169 -6.52 18.78 -11.93
N LYS A 170 -6.63 18.19 -13.12
CA LYS A 170 -7.90 17.77 -13.71
C LYS A 170 -7.69 16.59 -14.64
N VAL A 171 -8.51 15.55 -14.51
CA VAL A 171 -8.46 14.33 -15.31
C VAL A 171 -9.83 14.05 -15.93
N ALA A 172 -9.88 13.57 -17.16
CA ALA A 172 -11.10 13.13 -17.82
C ALA A 172 -11.05 11.63 -18.12
N ALA A 173 -12.22 11.00 -18.04
CA ALA A 173 -12.47 9.72 -18.69
C ALA A 173 -13.01 9.99 -20.10
N GLU A 174 -12.41 9.37 -21.11
CA GLU A 174 -12.72 9.56 -22.52
C GLU A 174 -13.12 8.24 -23.19
N ASN A 175 -14.01 8.32 -24.18
CA ASN A 175 -14.32 7.21 -25.08
C ASN A 175 -13.28 7.06 -26.21
N ASP A 176 -13.52 6.16 -27.16
CA ASP A 176 -12.60 5.90 -28.28
C ASP A 176 -12.54 7.06 -29.31
N GLN A 177 -13.48 8.01 -29.22
CA GLN A 177 -13.58 9.20 -30.07
C GLN A 177 -12.98 10.44 -29.38
N ASN A 178 -12.32 10.26 -28.22
CA ASN A 178 -11.80 11.32 -27.34
C ASN A 178 -12.88 12.28 -26.82
N GLU A 179 -14.14 11.81 -26.75
CA GLU A 179 -15.21 12.58 -26.10
C GLU A 179 -15.12 12.39 -24.59
N VAL A 180 -15.12 13.49 -23.85
CA VAL A 180 -15.10 13.49 -22.39
C VAL A 180 -16.44 13.00 -21.85
N LEU A 181 -16.43 11.89 -21.12
CA LEU A 181 -17.61 11.28 -20.51
C LEU A 181 -17.88 11.87 -19.12
N PHE A 182 -16.83 12.05 -18.33
CA PHE A 182 -16.86 12.64 -17.00
C PHE A 182 -15.45 13.08 -16.57
N GLU A 183 -15.39 13.93 -15.55
CA GLU A 183 -14.16 14.58 -15.10
C GLU A 183 -13.95 14.41 -13.60
N PHE A 184 -12.68 14.40 -13.21
CA PHE A 184 -12.19 14.42 -11.85
C PHE A 184 -11.42 15.72 -11.64
N SER A 185 -11.71 16.42 -10.55
CA SER A 185 -11.15 17.75 -10.27
C SER A 185 -11.00 18.06 -8.79
N LYS A 186 -11.51 17.19 -7.91
CA LYS A 186 -11.39 17.35 -6.46
C LYS A 186 -10.21 16.53 -5.96
N GLN A 187 -9.47 17.09 -5.02
CA GLN A 187 -8.42 16.34 -4.33
C GLN A 187 -9.04 15.11 -3.63
N GLY A 188 -8.44 13.95 -3.86
CA GLY A 188 -8.90 12.66 -3.36
C GLY A 188 -9.90 11.93 -4.26
N ASP A 189 -10.33 12.55 -5.38
CA ASP A 189 -10.98 11.83 -6.47
C ASP A 189 -10.06 10.70 -6.94
N TYR A 190 -10.60 9.52 -7.26
CA TYR A 190 -9.79 8.38 -7.67
C TYR A 190 -10.41 7.62 -8.84
N PHE A 191 -9.54 6.93 -9.58
CA PHE A 191 -9.89 6.17 -10.78
C PHE A 191 -8.91 5.02 -11.01
N GLY A 192 -9.22 4.18 -12.01
CA GLY A 192 -8.38 3.04 -12.40
C GLY A 192 -8.64 1.75 -11.62
N GLU A 193 -9.64 1.74 -10.73
CA GLU A 193 -9.91 0.63 -9.82
C GLU A 193 -10.57 -0.61 -10.45
N ILE A 194 -11.13 -0.44 -11.66
CA ILE A 194 -11.98 -1.45 -12.30
C ILE A 194 -11.30 -2.81 -12.52
N PRO A 195 -10.06 -2.91 -13.04
CA PRO A 195 -9.51 -4.19 -13.45
C PRO A 195 -9.27 -5.16 -12.31
N PHE A 196 -8.84 -4.69 -11.15
CA PHE A 196 -8.53 -5.59 -10.05
C PHE A 196 -9.72 -5.85 -9.12
N ILE A 197 -10.70 -4.93 -9.04
CA ILE A 197 -11.95 -5.13 -8.25
C ILE A 197 -12.93 -6.01 -9.01
N PHE A 198 -13.26 -5.66 -10.25
CA PHE A 198 -14.30 -6.34 -11.03
C PHE A 198 -13.76 -7.42 -11.96
N LYS A 199 -12.43 -7.59 -12.06
CA LYS A 199 -11.78 -8.53 -13.00
C LYS A 199 -12.18 -8.28 -14.45
N LYS A 200 -12.32 -7.01 -14.83
CA LYS A 200 -12.67 -6.52 -16.17
C LYS A 200 -11.51 -5.75 -16.80
N GLN A 201 -11.61 -5.43 -18.07
CA GLN A 201 -10.67 -4.48 -18.70
C GLN A 201 -11.03 -3.04 -18.32
N GLN A 202 -10.06 -2.14 -18.39
CA GLN A 202 -10.36 -0.70 -18.27
C GLN A 202 -11.34 -0.28 -19.36
N PRO A 203 -12.48 0.33 -19.00
CA PRO A 203 -13.50 0.67 -19.98
C PRO A 203 -13.26 1.97 -20.72
N PHE A 204 -12.45 2.86 -20.15
CA PHE A 204 -12.21 4.21 -20.66
C PHE A 204 -10.73 4.50 -20.75
N ASN A 205 -10.37 5.46 -21.62
CA ASN A 205 -9.09 6.14 -21.52
C ASN A 205 -9.18 7.19 -20.40
N PHE A 206 -8.06 7.44 -19.71
CA PHE A 206 -7.97 8.55 -18.77
C PHE A 206 -6.86 9.50 -19.20
N VAL A 207 -7.18 10.80 -19.27
CA VAL A 207 -6.29 11.84 -19.81
C VAL A 207 -6.26 13.03 -18.86
N ALA A 208 -5.09 13.61 -18.67
CA ALA A 208 -4.93 14.85 -17.91
C ALA A 208 -5.45 16.05 -18.73
N LEU A 209 -6.49 16.75 -18.24
CA LEU A 209 -7.01 17.98 -18.86
C LEU A 209 -6.24 19.25 -18.45
N ALA A 210 -5.40 19.13 -17.42
CA ALA A 210 -4.46 20.14 -16.94
C ALA A 210 -3.22 19.43 -16.39
N GLU A 211 -2.14 20.16 -16.11
CA GLU A 211 -1.04 19.60 -15.33
C GLU A 211 -1.59 19.03 -14.01
N SER A 212 -1.35 17.73 -13.78
CA SER A 212 -2.01 16.98 -12.72
C SER A 212 -1.00 16.14 -11.95
N GLU A 213 -1.03 16.24 -10.62
CA GLU A 213 -0.30 15.35 -9.72
C GLU A 213 -1.27 14.27 -9.22
N VAL A 214 -0.84 13.01 -9.31
CA VAL A 214 -1.59 11.87 -8.79
C VAL A 214 -0.71 11.02 -7.89
N ILE A 215 -1.37 10.39 -6.91
CA ILE A 215 -0.80 9.30 -6.14
C ILE A 215 -1.24 7.98 -6.77
N THR A 216 -0.33 7.03 -6.88
CA THR A 216 -0.61 5.69 -7.40
C THR A 216 -0.46 4.62 -6.32
N ILE A 217 -1.41 3.67 -6.29
CA ILE A 217 -1.40 2.48 -5.44
C ILE A 217 -1.47 1.24 -6.34
N PRO A 218 -0.43 0.40 -6.39
CA PRO A 218 -0.44 -0.80 -7.21
C PRO A 218 -1.58 -1.75 -6.85
N GLY A 219 -2.27 -2.31 -7.84
CA GLY A 219 -3.34 -3.29 -7.62
C GLY A 219 -2.86 -4.56 -6.90
N SER A 220 -1.56 -4.90 -6.98
CA SER A 220 -0.94 -5.98 -6.20
C SER A 220 -1.03 -5.76 -4.68
N SER A 221 -1.08 -4.49 -4.24
CA SER A 221 -1.22 -4.12 -2.82
C SER A 221 -2.66 -4.24 -2.32
N TYR A 222 -3.64 -4.40 -3.22
CA TYR A 222 -5.07 -4.36 -2.92
C TYR A 222 -5.47 -5.24 -1.74
N LYS A 223 -5.08 -6.53 -1.77
CA LYS A 223 -5.46 -7.49 -0.73
C LYS A 223 -4.95 -7.08 0.65
N SER A 224 -3.74 -6.52 0.69
CA SER A 224 -3.04 -6.17 1.94
C SER A 224 -3.38 -4.79 2.48
N THR A 225 -3.90 -3.87 1.66
CA THR A 225 -4.10 -2.47 2.05
C THR A 225 -5.54 -2.00 1.82
N LEU A 226 -6.08 -2.17 0.61
CA LEU A 226 -7.35 -1.57 0.20
C LEU A 226 -8.58 -2.46 0.38
N LYS A 227 -8.41 -3.76 0.65
CA LYS A 227 -9.54 -4.69 0.84
C LYS A 227 -10.52 -4.25 1.93
N GLN A 228 -10.04 -3.55 2.95
CA GLN A 228 -10.90 -3.05 4.03
C GLN A 228 -11.85 -1.93 3.57
N VAL A 229 -11.52 -1.23 2.49
CA VAL A 229 -12.34 -0.17 1.88
C VAL A 229 -13.00 -0.62 0.58
N GLU A 230 -12.98 -1.93 0.29
CA GLU A 230 -13.53 -2.55 -0.94
C GLU A 230 -14.98 -2.13 -1.21
N SER A 231 -15.83 -2.07 -0.19
CA SER A 231 -17.23 -1.66 -0.35
C SER A 231 -17.39 -0.25 -0.91
N LYS A 232 -16.53 0.70 -0.51
CA LYS A 232 -16.52 2.06 -1.04
C LYS A 232 -15.99 2.11 -2.47
N LEU A 233 -14.96 1.32 -2.76
CA LEU A 233 -14.39 1.22 -4.10
C LEU A 233 -15.39 0.61 -5.11
N ILE A 234 -16.11 -0.43 -4.70
CA ILE A 234 -17.18 -1.05 -5.52
C ILE A 234 -18.26 -0.02 -5.84
N LYS A 235 -18.74 0.72 -4.83
CA LYS A 235 -19.78 1.74 -5.01
C LYS A 235 -19.37 2.83 -6.01
N ASN A 236 -18.09 3.20 -6.04
CA ASN A 236 -17.58 4.15 -7.02
C ASN A 236 -17.54 3.54 -8.43
N GLY A 237 -17.06 2.29 -8.57
CA GLY A 237 -17.05 1.61 -9.86
C GLY A 237 -18.45 1.38 -10.44
N GLU A 238 -19.47 1.19 -9.60
CA GLU A 238 -20.87 1.12 -10.04
C GLU A 238 -21.36 2.43 -10.67
N MET A 239 -20.82 3.58 -10.26
CA MET A 239 -21.11 4.88 -10.89
C MET A 239 -20.72 4.89 -12.36
N TYR A 240 -19.74 4.08 -12.78
CA TYR A 240 -19.32 3.99 -14.17
C TYR A 240 -20.29 3.19 -15.05
N GLN A 241 -21.18 2.36 -14.48
CA GLN A 241 -22.09 1.53 -15.27
C GLN A 241 -23.01 2.32 -16.19
N LYS A 242 -23.36 3.56 -15.85
CA LYS A 242 -24.16 4.44 -16.72
C LYS A 242 -23.43 4.89 -18.00
N TYR A 243 -22.12 4.67 -18.07
CA TYR A 243 -21.25 5.06 -19.18
C TYR A 243 -20.65 3.85 -19.93
N LEU A 244 -20.96 2.63 -19.48
CA LEU A 244 -20.61 1.36 -20.14
C LEU A 244 -21.73 0.94 -21.09
#